data_AF-A0A7C6LCZ0-F1
#
_entry.id   AF-A0A7C6LCZ0-F1
#
_cell.length_a   1.000
_cell.length_b   1.000
_cell.length_c   1.000
_cell.angle_alpha   90.00
_cell.angle_beta   90.00
_cell.angle_gamma   90.00
#
_symmetry.space_group_name_H-M   'P 1'
#
loop_
_entity.id
_entity.type
_entity.pdbx_description
1 polymer ?
#
loop_
_entity_poly.entity_id
_entity_poly.type
_entity_poly.pdbx_seq_one_letter_code
_entity_poly.pdbx_strand_id
1 'polypeptide(L)'
;MSWKDFGLNTIRAKQSIVESVVISFLVVGLLCAGKYVLMNLYPERFPHRYIMSWEHFDYTYITYLVIAPLQEFITRGVVQTSLQRLLVGRHLVLLAIMITSFLFGSLHVFSSFYLGLTATLTGWLWGWMYYRHQNLIGVSIAHFLIGNLTGLMGLWLVF
;
A
#
# COMPACT_ATOMS: atom_id res chain seq x y z
N MET A 1 -14.69 -11.71 -19.93
CA MET A 1 -13.51 -11.47 -19.05
C MET A 1 -13.15 -12.77 -18.38
N SER A 2 -11.86 -13.03 -18.24
CA SER A 2 -11.31 -14.15 -17.48
C SER A 2 -10.69 -13.66 -16.18
N TRP A 3 -10.47 -14.55 -15.21
CA TRP A 3 -9.76 -14.21 -13.97
C TRP A 3 -8.36 -13.61 -14.19
N LYS A 4 -7.70 -13.99 -15.30
CA LYS A 4 -6.38 -13.48 -15.66
C LYS A 4 -6.39 -11.98 -15.96
N ASP A 5 -7.52 -11.46 -16.49
CA ASP A 5 -7.71 -10.04 -16.79
C ASP A 5 -7.66 -9.17 -15.52
N PHE A 6 -8.03 -9.75 -14.37
CA PHE A 6 -8.07 -9.07 -13.08
C PHE A 6 -6.81 -9.33 -12.23
N GLY A 7 -5.71 -9.76 -12.86
CA GLY A 7 -4.42 -9.96 -12.20
C GLY A 7 -4.27 -11.27 -11.43
N LEU A 8 -5.24 -12.18 -11.50
CA LEU A 8 -5.12 -13.54 -10.96
C LEU A 8 -4.35 -14.43 -11.95
N ASN A 9 -3.05 -14.17 -12.04
CA ASN A 9 -2.13 -14.89 -12.91
C ASN A 9 -0.69 -14.79 -12.36
N THR A 10 0.22 -15.59 -12.91
CA THR A 10 1.64 -15.63 -12.53
C THR A 10 2.56 -15.01 -13.58
N ILE A 11 2.00 -14.31 -14.57
CA ILE A 11 2.76 -13.68 -15.64
C ILE A 11 3.61 -12.58 -15.03
N ARG A 12 4.94 -12.64 -15.26
CA ARG A 12 5.93 -11.71 -14.69
C ARG A 12 5.95 -11.67 -13.16
N ALA A 13 5.51 -12.73 -12.48
CA ALA A 13 5.47 -12.79 -11.02
C ALA A 13 6.85 -12.52 -10.40
N LYS A 14 7.92 -13.13 -10.92
CA LYS A 14 9.29 -12.92 -10.42
C LYS A 14 9.70 -11.45 -10.47
N GLN A 15 9.48 -10.78 -11.61
CA GLN A 15 9.82 -9.37 -11.78
C GLN A 15 8.98 -8.49 -10.84
N SER A 16 7.68 -8.77 -10.74
CA SER A 16 6.77 -8.06 -9.86
C SER A 16 7.15 -8.21 -8.39
N ILE A 17 7.50 -9.42 -7.93
CA ILE A 17 7.97 -9.69 -6.57
C ILE A 17 9.25 -8.90 -6.26
N VAL A 18 10.26 -9.00 -7.12
CA VAL A 18 11.56 -8.33 -6.90
C VAL A 18 11.37 -6.81 -6.82
N GLU A 19 10.64 -6.23 -7.78
CA GLU A 19 10.34 -4.80 -7.78
C GLU A 19 9.58 -4.39 -6.50
N SER A 20 8.58 -5.16 -6.11
CA SER A 20 7.79 -4.89 -4.90
C SER A 20 8.60 -4.93 -3.63
N VAL A 21 9.47 -5.92 -3.47
CA VAL A 21 10.34 -6.03 -2.31
C VAL A 21 11.29 -4.84 -2.24
N VAL A 22 11.96 -4.50 -3.36
CA VAL A 22 12.88 -3.36 -3.43
C VAL A 22 12.17 -2.06 -3.08
N ILE A 23 11.03 -1.79 -3.72
CA ILE A 23 10.24 -0.57 -3.46
C ILE A 23 9.78 -0.52 -2.01
N SER A 24 9.30 -1.64 -1.46
CA SER A 24 8.83 -1.69 -0.06
C SER A 24 9.93 -1.32 0.92
N PHE A 25 11.14 -1.89 0.75
CA PHE A 25 12.28 -1.55 1.59
C PHE A 25 12.77 -0.11 1.39
N LEU A 26 12.70 0.43 0.17
CA LEU A 26 13.00 1.84 -0.06
C LEU A 26 11.99 2.76 0.65
N VAL A 27 10.69 2.50 0.52
CA VAL A 27 9.63 3.27 1.18
C VAL A 27 9.77 3.19 2.69
N VAL A 28 9.91 1.98 3.25
CA VAL A 28 10.06 1.79 4.69
C VAL A 28 11.37 2.42 5.20
N GLY A 29 12.46 2.34 4.44
CA GLY A 29 13.72 3.00 4.76
C GLY A 29 13.58 4.52 4.84
N LEU A 30 12.87 5.14 3.88
CA LEU A 30 12.58 6.57 3.90
C LEU A 30 11.70 6.95 5.09
N LEU A 31 10.68 6.15 5.42
CA LEU A 31 9.84 6.37 6.59
C LEU A 31 10.65 6.26 7.88
N CYS A 32 11.55 5.27 8.00
CA CYS A 32 12.44 5.10 9.15
C CYS A 32 13.36 6.30 9.32
N ALA A 33 13.96 6.78 8.23
CA ALA A 33 14.79 7.97 8.23
C ALA A 33 13.99 9.22 8.65
N GLY A 34 12.78 9.39 8.11
CA GLY A 34 11.88 10.48 8.49
C GLY A 34 11.52 10.44 9.97
N LYS A 35 11.13 9.27 10.48
CA LYS A 35 10.83 9.07 11.91
C LYS A 35 12.06 9.36 12.77
N TYR A 36 13.24 8.88 12.38
CA TYR A 36 14.49 9.17 13.08
C TYR A 36 14.79 10.68 13.16
N VAL A 37 14.61 11.42 12.06
CA VAL A 37 14.75 12.89 12.06
C VAL A 37 13.74 13.53 13.03
N LEU A 38 12.47 13.12 12.99
CA LEU A 38 11.43 13.64 13.89
C LEU A 38 11.74 13.36 15.37
N MET A 39 12.30 12.19 15.69
CA MET A 39 12.71 11.85 17.06
C MET A 39 13.83 12.73 17.59
N ASN A 40 14.72 13.20 16.71
CA ASN A 40 15.80 14.12 17.07
C ASN A 40 15.32 15.58 17.16
N LEU A 41 14.37 15.98 16.31
CA LEU A 41 13.80 17.34 16.33
C LEU A 41 12.78 17.56 17.45
N TYR A 42 12.04 16.51 17.84
CA TYR A 42 10.96 16.58 18.82
C TYR A 42 11.09 15.48 19.89
N PRO A 43 12.17 15.46 20.69
CA PRO A 43 12.45 14.37 21.63
C PRO A 43 11.34 14.15 22.67
N GLU A 44 10.64 15.23 23.06
CA GLU A 44 9.50 15.17 24.00
C GLU A 44 8.32 14.33 23.48
N ARG A 45 8.18 14.19 22.16
CA ARG A 45 7.13 13.37 21.54
C ARG A 45 7.53 11.90 21.37
N PHE A 46 8.80 11.56 21.60
CA PHE A 46 9.35 10.22 21.40
C PHE A 46 10.21 9.78 22.60
N PRO A 47 9.62 9.65 23.80
CA PRO A 47 10.38 9.43 25.05
C PRO A 47 11.24 8.16 25.03
N HIS A 48 10.78 7.09 24.38
CA HIS A 48 11.51 5.82 24.30
C HIS A 48 12.47 5.71 23.09
N ARG A 49 12.41 6.67 22.16
CA ARG A 49 13.24 6.74 20.94
C ARG A 49 13.38 5.42 20.16
N TYR A 50 12.32 4.61 20.07
CA TYR A 50 12.28 3.44 19.20
C TYR A 50 11.74 3.78 17.80
N ILE A 51 12.49 3.39 16.76
CA ILE A 51 12.02 3.50 15.36
C ILE A 51 10.91 2.46 15.10
N MET A 52 11.08 1.24 15.59
CA MET A 52 10.08 0.18 15.56
C MET A 52 9.89 -0.40 16.96
N SER A 53 8.66 -0.72 17.34
CA SER A 53 8.33 -1.41 18.58
C SER A 53 7.50 -2.66 18.29
N TRP A 54 7.89 -3.78 18.88
CA TRP A 54 7.15 -5.05 18.82
C TRP A 54 5.89 -5.02 19.67
N GLU A 55 5.72 -4.03 20.54
CA GLU A 55 4.49 -3.83 21.32
C GLU A 55 3.28 -3.54 20.42
N HIS A 56 3.52 -3.04 19.20
CA HIS A 56 2.48 -2.80 18.20
C HIS A 56 2.12 -4.06 17.40
N PHE A 57 2.78 -5.19 17.63
CA PHE A 57 2.46 -6.44 16.96
C PHE A 57 1.26 -7.11 17.61
N ASP A 58 0.26 -7.45 16.80
CA ASP A 58 -0.92 -8.18 17.24
C ASP A 58 -1.38 -9.19 16.18
N TYR A 59 -2.54 -9.81 16.40
CA TYR A 59 -3.10 -10.81 15.49
C TYR A 59 -3.43 -10.25 14.10
N THR A 60 -3.57 -8.93 13.94
CA THR A 60 -3.90 -8.30 12.66
C THR A 60 -2.78 -8.46 11.65
N TYR A 61 -1.52 -8.57 12.08
CA TYR A 61 -0.38 -8.77 11.20
C TYR A 61 -0.47 -10.08 10.40
N ILE A 62 -0.99 -11.12 11.05
CA ILE A 62 -1.15 -12.44 10.45
C ILE A 62 -2.37 -12.44 9.53
N THR A 63 -3.49 -11.86 9.97
CA THR A 63 -4.69 -11.79 9.13
C THR A 63 -4.45 -10.89 7.90
N TYR A 64 -3.56 -9.91 8.01
CA TYR A 64 -3.22 -9.03 6.91
C TYR A 64 -2.54 -9.73 5.73
N LEU A 65 -1.96 -10.92 5.94
CA LEU A 65 -1.47 -11.78 4.86
C LEU A 65 -2.59 -12.15 3.87
N VAL A 66 -3.82 -12.25 4.34
CA VAL A 66 -5.01 -12.56 3.53
C VAL A 66 -5.75 -11.29 3.13
N ILE A 67 -5.87 -10.34 4.05
CA ILE A 67 -6.64 -9.10 3.82
C ILE A 67 -5.96 -8.22 2.76
N ALA A 68 -4.64 -8.04 2.79
CA ALA A 68 -3.95 -7.19 1.81
C ALA A 68 -4.13 -7.69 0.35
N PRO A 69 -3.94 -8.99 0.02
CA PRO A 69 -4.28 -9.51 -1.30
C PRO A 69 -5.74 -9.34 -1.69
N LEU A 70 -6.68 -9.51 -0.76
CA LEU A 70 -8.10 -9.33 -1.05
C LEU A 70 -8.44 -7.86 -1.36
N GLN A 71 -7.88 -6.92 -0.59
CA GLN A 71 -8.01 -5.49 -0.83
C GLN A 71 -7.43 -5.10 -2.20
N GLU A 72 -6.26 -5.60 -2.56
CA GLU A 72 -5.67 -5.36 -3.88
C GLU A 72 -6.46 -6.00 -5.01
N PHE A 73 -7.02 -7.19 -4.81
CA PHE A 73 -7.90 -7.83 -5.81
C PHE A 73 -9.13 -6.96 -6.09
N ILE A 74 -9.81 -6.47 -5.05
CA ILE A 74 -10.99 -5.62 -5.22
C ILE A 74 -10.59 -4.30 -5.89
N THR A 75 -9.60 -3.60 -5.34
CA THR A 75 -9.27 -2.24 -5.79
C THR A 75 -8.52 -2.20 -7.12
N ARG A 76 -7.51 -3.04 -7.31
CA ARG A 76 -6.65 -3.04 -8.51
C ARG A 76 -7.13 -4.04 -9.53
N GLY A 77 -7.35 -5.28 -9.08
CA GLY A 77 -7.85 -6.35 -9.91
C GLY A 77 -9.15 -5.92 -10.56
N VAL A 78 -10.21 -5.70 -9.78
CA VAL A 78 -11.55 -5.41 -10.29
C VAL A 78 -11.73 -3.95 -10.70
N VAL A 79 -11.63 -3.00 -9.76
CA VAL A 79 -12.04 -1.61 -10.01
C VAL A 79 -11.08 -0.90 -10.96
N GLN A 80 -9.76 -0.96 -10.73
CA GLN A 80 -8.79 -0.25 -11.57
C GLN A 80 -8.79 -0.81 -13.00
N THR A 81 -8.79 -2.13 -13.17
CA THR A 81 -8.88 -2.75 -14.51
C THR A 81 -10.19 -2.36 -15.22
N SER A 82 -11.31 -2.32 -14.49
CA SER A 82 -12.60 -1.92 -15.08
C SER A 82 -12.56 -0.45 -15.54
N LEU A 83 -12.02 0.45 -14.71
CA LEU A 83 -11.84 1.85 -15.09
C LEU A 83 -10.89 2.02 -16.29
N GLN A 84 -9.79 1.26 -16.36
CA GLN A 84 -8.88 1.29 -17.52
C GLN A 84 -9.55 0.83 -18.83
N ARG A 85 -10.65 0.08 -18.77
CA ARG A 85 -11.43 -0.35 -19.94
C ARG A 85 -12.57 0.60 -20.29
N LEU A 86 -13.12 1.29 -19.30
CA LEU A 86 -14.27 2.20 -19.45
C LEU A 86 -13.84 3.63 -19.77
N LEU A 87 -12.74 4.09 -19.18
CA LEU A 87 -12.24 5.44 -19.38
C LEU A 87 -11.62 5.58 -20.78
N VAL A 88 -11.86 6.74 -21.40
CA VAL A 88 -11.31 7.10 -22.71
C VAL A 88 -10.37 8.30 -22.59
N GLY A 89 -9.42 8.41 -23.52
CA GLY A 89 -8.50 9.54 -23.63
C GLY A 89 -7.08 9.25 -23.13
N ARG A 90 -6.18 10.21 -23.34
CA ARG A 90 -4.72 10.03 -23.17
C ARG A 90 -4.25 9.67 -21.76
N HIS A 91 -5.05 9.99 -20.73
CA HIS A 91 -4.68 9.85 -19.31
C HIS A 91 -5.49 8.77 -18.59
N LEU A 92 -6.17 7.88 -19.32
CA LEU A 92 -7.10 6.90 -18.75
C LEU A 92 -6.48 6.04 -17.62
N VAL A 93 -5.20 5.66 -17.76
CA VAL A 93 -4.51 4.82 -16.77
C VAL A 93 -4.26 5.59 -15.48
N LEU A 94 -3.77 6.83 -15.61
CA LEU A 94 -3.52 7.71 -14.47
C LEU A 94 -4.83 8.01 -13.74
N LEU A 95 -5.90 8.33 -14.48
CA LEU A 95 -7.22 8.57 -13.89
C LEU A 95 -7.76 7.33 -13.17
N ALA A 96 -7.62 6.14 -13.75
CA ALA A 96 -8.02 4.89 -13.10
C ALA A 96 -7.26 4.67 -11.77
N ILE A 97 -5.94 4.91 -11.76
CA ILE A 97 -5.12 4.81 -10.54
C ILE A 97 -5.57 5.85 -9.50
N MET A 98 -5.75 7.11 -9.90
CA MET A 98 -6.17 8.17 -8.98
C MET A 98 -7.53 7.85 -8.37
N ILE A 99 -8.53 7.56 -9.19
CA ILE A 99 -9.91 7.28 -8.74
C ILE A 99 -9.94 6.08 -7.79
N THR A 100 -9.29 4.96 -8.16
CA THR A 100 -9.26 3.77 -7.29
C THR A 100 -8.54 4.01 -5.97
N SER A 101 -7.52 4.86 -5.96
CA SER A 101 -6.78 5.18 -4.75
C SER A 101 -7.52 6.15 -3.84
N PHE A 102 -8.23 7.13 -4.40
CA PHE A 102 -9.15 7.97 -3.62
C PHE A 102 -10.28 7.14 -3.03
N LEU A 103 -10.86 6.21 -3.79
CA LEU A 103 -11.87 5.28 -3.28
C LEU A 103 -11.31 4.45 -2.12
N PHE A 104 -10.14 3.83 -2.31
CA PHE A 104 -9.48 3.06 -1.26
C PHE A 104 -9.20 3.89 0.00
N GLY A 105 -8.66 5.09 -0.15
CA GLY A 105 -8.41 5.99 0.97
C GLY A 105 -9.69 6.46 1.68
N SER A 106 -10.77 6.75 0.95
CA SER A 106 -12.05 7.14 1.56
C SER A 106 -12.61 6.06 2.48
N LEU A 107 -12.36 4.78 2.17
CA LEU A 107 -12.76 3.65 3.00
C LEU A 107 -11.96 3.53 4.29
N HIS A 108 -10.91 4.34 4.48
CA HIS A 108 -10.09 4.35 5.70
C HIS A 108 -10.29 5.60 6.55
N VAL A 109 -10.99 6.62 6.01
CA VAL A 109 -11.28 7.87 6.74
C VAL A 109 -12.13 7.63 7.99
N PHE A 110 -12.94 6.56 8.02
CA PHE A 110 -13.72 6.20 9.22
C PHE A 110 -12.83 5.87 10.43
N SER A 111 -11.59 5.43 10.20
CA SER A 111 -10.62 5.17 11.28
C SER A 111 -9.87 6.45 11.65
N SER A 112 -9.25 7.11 10.67
CA SER A 112 -8.70 8.45 10.84
C SER A 112 -8.47 9.15 9.50
N PHE A 113 -8.52 10.48 9.49
CA PHE A 113 -8.27 11.27 8.28
C PHE A 113 -6.87 11.00 7.70
N TYR A 114 -5.84 10.96 8.55
CA TYR A 114 -4.47 10.73 8.08
C TYR A 114 -4.25 9.29 7.59
N LEU A 115 -4.95 8.29 8.15
CA LEU A 115 -4.94 6.95 7.59
C LEU A 115 -5.54 6.96 6.17
N GLY A 116 -6.67 7.63 5.97
CA GLY A 116 -7.28 7.80 4.65
C GLY A 116 -6.37 8.51 3.64
N LEU A 117 -5.68 9.57 4.08
CA LEU A 117 -4.69 10.27 3.26
C LEU A 117 -3.50 9.37 2.91
N THR A 118 -2.96 8.66 3.89
CA THR A 118 -1.83 7.73 3.70
C THR A 118 -2.21 6.62 2.74
N ALA A 119 -3.38 6.00 2.93
CA ALA A 119 -3.94 4.97 2.05
C ALA A 119 -4.18 5.48 0.62
N THR A 120 -4.55 6.77 0.46
CA THR A 120 -4.67 7.38 -0.88
C THR A 120 -3.31 7.50 -1.56
N LEU A 121 -2.30 8.00 -0.84
CA LEU A 121 -0.95 8.22 -1.38
C LEU A 121 -0.24 6.91 -1.69
N THR A 122 -0.28 5.94 -0.79
CA THR A 122 0.24 4.59 -1.06
C THR A 122 -0.56 3.89 -2.15
N GLY A 123 -1.86 4.18 -2.24
CA GLY A 123 -2.71 3.68 -3.31
C GLY A 123 -2.22 4.08 -4.70
N TRP A 124 -1.67 5.28 -4.88
CA TRP A 124 -1.08 5.70 -6.16
C TRP A 124 0.12 4.82 -6.53
N LEU A 125 0.99 4.54 -5.56
CA LEU A 125 2.13 3.65 -5.74
C LEU A 125 1.67 2.25 -6.13
N TRP A 126 0.75 1.66 -5.37
CA TRP A 126 0.25 0.30 -5.63
C TRP A 126 -0.50 0.19 -6.96
N GLY A 127 -1.29 1.20 -7.32
CA GLY A 127 -1.96 1.25 -8.62
C GLY A 127 -0.99 1.30 -9.80
N TRP A 128 0.11 2.04 -9.67
CA TRP A 128 1.19 2.05 -10.65
C TRP A 128 1.92 0.69 -10.71
N MET A 129 2.26 0.10 -9.57
CA MET A 129 2.91 -1.23 -9.52
C MET A 129 2.06 -2.32 -10.15
N TYR A 130 0.75 -2.34 -9.86
CA TYR A 130 -0.21 -3.22 -10.51
C TYR A 130 -0.24 -2.99 -12.02
N TYR A 131 -0.29 -1.73 -12.47
CA TYR A 131 -0.33 -1.42 -13.89
C TYR A 131 0.89 -1.97 -14.66
N ARG A 132 2.08 -1.93 -14.05
CA ARG A 132 3.34 -2.37 -14.68
C ARG A 132 3.41 -3.87 -14.97
N HIS A 133 2.78 -4.69 -14.14
CA HIS A 133 2.91 -6.15 -14.20
C HIS A 133 1.60 -6.87 -14.48
N GLN A 134 0.45 -6.23 -14.24
CA GLN A 134 -0.90 -6.78 -14.42
C GLN A 134 -1.06 -8.15 -13.73
N ASN A 135 -0.44 -8.28 -12.55
CA ASN A 135 -0.63 -9.38 -11.61
C ASN A 135 -0.68 -8.82 -10.19
N LEU A 136 -1.36 -9.53 -9.29
CA LEU A 136 -1.58 -9.08 -7.92
C LEU A 136 -0.44 -9.44 -6.96
N ILE A 137 0.39 -10.44 -7.31
CA ILE A 137 1.37 -11.03 -6.37
C ILE A 137 2.31 -9.97 -5.81
N GLY A 138 2.96 -9.19 -6.68
CA GLY A 138 3.89 -8.17 -6.21
C GLY A 138 3.21 -7.05 -5.45
N VAL A 139 2.09 -6.51 -5.95
CA VAL A 139 1.44 -5.37 -5.27
C VAL A 139 0.88 -5.78 -3.91
N SER A 140 0.38 -7.01 -3.76
CA SER A 140 -0.07 -7.53 -2.47
C SER A 140 1.07 -7.73 -1.48
N ILE A 141 2.25 -8.19 -1.94
CA ILE A 141 3.46 -8.25 -1.10
C ILE A 141 3.84 -6.84 -0.64
N ALA A 142 3.82 -5.85 -1.55
CA ALA A 142 4.18 -4.49 -1.20
C ALA A 142 3.21 -3.87 -0.19
N HIS A 143 1.91 -4.07 -0.39
CA HIS A 143 0.88 -3.62 0.54
C HIS A 143 1.09 -4.25 1.93
N PHE A 144 1.26 -5.58 1.99
CA PHE A 144 1.53 -6.29 3.23
C PHE A 144 2.78 -5.77 3.95
N LEU A 145 3.91 -5.66 3.25
CA LEU A 145 5.19 -5.24 3.83
C LEU A 145 5.13 -3.79 4.33
N ILE A 146 4.71 -2.86 3.46
CA ILE A 146 4.66 -1.44 3.82
C ILE A 146 3.66 -1.25 4.97
N GLY A 147 2.48 -1.88 4.91
CA GLY A 147 1.45 -1.69 5.91
C GLY A 147 1.86 -2.20 7.30
N ASN A 148 2.39 -3.42 7.39
CA ASN A 148 2.83 -4.00 8.67
C ASN A 148 4.08 -3.30 9.22
N LEU A 149 5.07 -2.97 8.38
CA LEU A 149 6.27 -2.28 8.86
C LEU A 149 5.95 -0.86 9.34
N THR A 150 5.03 -0.17 8.68
CA THR A 150 4.47 1.12 9.14
C THR A 150 3.75 0.98 10.48
N GLY A 151 3.08 -0.16 10.70
CA GLY A 151 2.45 -0.50 11.97
C GLY A 151 3.46 -0.69 13.11
N LEU A 152 4.57 -1.39 12.86
CA LEU A 152 5.63 -1.55 13.87
C LEU A 152 6.27 -0.20 14.23
N MET A 153 6.30 0.73 13.29
CA MET A 153 6.72 2.10 13.54
C MET A 153 5.72 2.91 14.37
N GLY A 154 4.55 2.37 14.69
CA GLY A 154 3.49 3.06 15.42
C GLY A 154 2.84 4.18 14.62
N LEU A 155 3.10 4.27 13.30
CA LEU A 155 2.57 5.36 12.48
C LEU A 155 1.05 5.31 12.35
N TRP A 156 0.42 4.15 12.56
CA TRP A 156 -1.04 4.03 12.65
C TRP A 156 -1.64 4.58 13.95
N LEU A 157 -0.83 4.69 15.02
CA LEU A 157 -1.28 5.10 16.35
C LEU A 157 -1.10 6.60 16.61
N VAL A 158 -0.27 7.26 15.78
CA VAL A 158 0.04 8.69 15.90
C VAL A 158 -1.06 9.56 15.24
N PHE A 159 -2.10 8.94 14.64
CA PHE A 159 -3.08 9.61 13.80
C PHE A 159 -4.54 9.22 14.02
#